data_AF-A0A385XJV2-F1
#
_entry.id   AF-A0A385XJV2-F1
#
_cell.length_a   1.000
_cell.length_b   1.000
_cell.length_c   1.000
_cell.angle_alpha   90.00
_cell.angle_beta   90.00
_cell.angle_gamma   90.00
#
_symmetry.space_group_name_H-M   'P 1'
#
loop_
_entity.id
_entity.type
_entity.pdbx_description
1 polymer ?
#
loop_
_entity_poly.entity_id
_entity_poly.type
_entity_poly.pdbx_seq_one_letter_code
_entity_poly.pdbx_strand_id
1 'polypeptide(L)'
;YGNNIISGAIIPSSAAIGIHFYPIWEAASLDEWLYNGGPYELIVLHFILGVCCYIGREWELSYRLGMRPWISVAFTAPVAAAAAVFLVYPIGQ
;
A
#
# COMPACT_ATOMS: atom_id res chain seq x y z
N TYR A 1 -1.17 1.29 24.17
CA TYR A 1 -1.64 2.46 23.41
C TYR A 1 -3.17 2.46 23.36
N GLY A 2 -3.86 3.12 24.31
CA GLY A 2 -5.30 2.99 24.58
C GLY A 2 -6.26 3.55 23.51
N ASN A 3 -6.16 3.04 22.28
CA ASN A 3 -7.01 3.40 21.14
C ASN A 3 -8.21 2.44 20.99
N ASN A 4 -9.30 2.94 20.40
CA ASN A 4 -10.47 2.17 19.97
C ASN A 4 -10.52 2.06 18.43
N ILE A 5 -11.60 1.54 17.84
CA ILE A 5 -11.73 1.36 16.37
C ILE A 5 -11.62 2.68 15.60
N ILE A 6 -12.09 3.79 16.16
CA ILE A 6 -12.09 5.10 15.49
C ILE A 6 -10.74 5.82 15.63
N SER A 7 -10.06 5.62 16.75
CA SER A 7 -8.79 6.30 17.07
C SER A 7 -7.55 5.47 16.73
N GLY A 8 -7.71 4.17 16.48
CA GLY A 8 -6.62 3.28 16.10
C GLY A 8 -6.16 3.56 14.67
N ALA A 9 -4.86 3.72 14.49
CA ALA A 9 -4.24 3.90 13.19
C ALA A 9 -2.85 3.27 13.17
N ILE A 10 -2.36 2.98 11.96
CA ILE A 10 -0.95 2.73 11.71
C ILE A 10 -0.34 4.08 11.33
N ILE A 11 0.55 4.58 12.18
CA ILE A 11 1.17 5.89 12.00
C ILE A 11 2.14 5.83 10.81
N PRO A 12 2.15 6.84 9.91
CA PRO A 12 3.10 6.92 8.80
C PRO A 12 4.56 6.84 9.24
N SER A 13 5.42 6.38 8.33
CA SER A 13 6.86 6.32 8.56
C SER A 13 7.45 7.70 8.86
N SER A 14 8.50 7.72 9.68
CA SER A 14 9.14 8.96 10.14
C SER A 14 9.61 9.83 8.97
N ALA A 15 9.40 11.14 9.06
CA ALA A 15 9.93 12.09 8.07
C ALA A 15 11.47 12.12 8.02
N ALA A 16 12.16 11.59 9.04
CA ALA A 16 13.60 11.40 9.01
C ALA A 16 14.06 10.35 7.98
N ILE A 17 13.18 9.39 7.65
CA ILE A 17 13.40 8.43 6.55
C ILE A 17 13.14 9.09 5.20
N GLY A 18 12.17 10.01 5.11
CA GLY A 18 11.78 10.64 3.85
C GLY A 18 11.28 9.59 2.85
N ILE A 19 11.91 9.54 1.66
CA ILE A 19 11.60 8.59 0.57
C ILE A 19 12.59 7.42 0.49
N HIS A 20 13.43 7.24 1.50
CA HIS A 20 14.31 6.07 1.56
C HIS A 20 13.50 4.80 1.79
N PHE A 21 13.92 3.72 1.14
CA PHE A 21 13.33 2.41 1.36
C PHE A 21 13.80 1.86 2.71
N TYR A 22 12.89 1.63 3.66
CA TYR A 22 13.21 1.21 5.03
C TYR A 22 12.62 -0.18 5.38
N PRO A 23 13.17 -1.26 4.79
CA PRO A 23 12.75 -2.62 5.09
C PRO A 23 13.23 -3.04 6.48
N ILE A 24 12.68 -4.14 7.00
CA ILE A 24 12.99 -4.65 8.35
C ILE A 24 14.50 -4.85 8.57
N TRP A 25 15.23 -5.27 7.54
CA TRP A 25 16.68 -5.54 7.63
C TRP A 25 17.56 -4.29 7.57
N GLU A 26 16.99 -3.10 7.37
CA GLU A 26 17.72 -1.83 7.43
C GLU A 26 17.79 -1.29 8.87
N ALA A 27 16.91 -1.76 9.76
CA ALA A 27 16.91 -1.39 11.17
C ALA A 27 17.91 -2.27 11.96
N ALA A 28 18.50 -1.72 13.02
CA ALA A 28 19.36 -2.49 13.93
C ALA A 28 18.55 -3.46 14.81
N SER A 29 17.25 -3.22 14.96
CA SER A 29 16.33 -4.08 15.72
C SER A 29 14.88 -3.90 15.28
N LEU A 30 14.00 -4.84 15.67
CA LEU A 30 12.57 -4.71 15.44
C LEU A 30 11.96 -3.52 16.21
N ASP A 31 12.45 -3.23 17.41
CA ASP A 31 11.96 -2.10 18.22
C ASP A 31 12.23 -0.75 17.54
N GLU A 32 13.43 -0.58 16.97
CA GLU A 32 13.76 0.59 16.15
C GLU A 32 12.86 0.67 14.90
N TRP A 33 12.64 -0.46 14.23
CA TRP A 33 11.77 -0.50 13.06
C TRP A 33 10.32 -0.10 13.39
N LEU A 34 9.80 -0.55 14.53
CA LEU A 34 8.47 -0.16 15.03
C LEU A 34 8.44 1.31 15.45
N TYR A 35 9.49 1.81 16.10
CA TYR A 35 9.59 3.21 16.51
C TYR A 35 9.54 4.17 15.30
N ASN A 36 10.21 3.82 14.21
CA ASN A 36 10.30 4.64 13.00
C ASN A 36 9.10 4.48 12.04
N GLY A 37 8.09 3.68 12.40
CA GLY A 37 6.91 3.48 11.57
C GLY A 37 7.15 2.62 10.33
N GLY A 38 8.12 1.69 10.38
CA GLY A 38 8.38 0.73 9.32
C GLY A 38 7.17 -0.11 8.86
N PRO A 39 6.19 -0.48 9.72
CA PRO A 39 4.99 -1.17 9.28
C PRO A 39 4.19 -0.44 8.20
N TYR A 40 4.17 0.90 8.22
CA TYR A 40 3.41 1.69 7.26
C TYR A 40 3.91 1.49 5.84
N GLU A 41 5.22 1.65 5.62
CA GLU A 41 5.85 1.46 4.32
C GLU A 41 5.66 0.02 3.81
N LEU A 42 5.88 -0.98 4.68
CA LEU A 42 5.67 -2.39 4.33
C LEU A 42 4.24 -2.63 3.85
N ILE A 43 3.24 -2.16 4.60
CA ILE A 43 1.83 -2.37 4.26
C ILE A 43 1.46 -1.68 2.96
N VAL A 44 1.83 -0.40 2.80
CA VAL A 44 1.50 0.38 1.60
C VAL A 44 2.10 -0.26 0.36
N LEU A 45 3.39 -0.61 0.37
CA LEU A 45 4.05 -1.17 -0.82
C LEU A 45 3.47 -2.53 -1.21
N HIS A 46 3.26 -3.43 -0.24
CA HIS A 46 2.68 -4.75 -0.52
C HIS A 46 1.20 -4.65 -0.93
N PHE A 47 0.45 -3.72 -0.33
CA PHE A 47 -0.93 -3.45 -0.72
C PHE A 47 -1.01 -3.00 -2.17
N ILE A 48 -0.20 -2.02 -2.59
CA ILE A 48 -0.20 -1.52 -3.98
C ILE A 48 0.16 -2.63 -4.98
N LEU A 49 1.18 -3.44 -4.70
CA LEU A 49 1.51 -4.59 -5.54
C LEU A 49 0.34 -5.59 -5.60
N GLY A 50 -0.28 -5.88 -4.46
CA GLY A 50 -1.44 -6.78 -4.35
C GLY A 50 -2.64 -6.31 -5.17
N VAL A 51 -3.03 -5.05 -5.07
CA VAL A 51 -4.18 -4.51 -5.82
C VAL A 51 -3.89 -4.37 -7.31
N CYS A 52 -2.65 -4.07 -7.71
CA CYS A 52 -2.23 -4.10 -9.10
C CYS A 52 -2.35 -5.51 -9.70
N CYS A 53 -1.89 -6.54 -8.99
CA CYS A 53 -2.10 -7.93 -9.38
C CYS A 53 -3.59 -8.30 -9.40
N TYR A 54 -4.40 -7.73 -8.51
CA TYR A 54 -5.83 -7.99 -8.45
C TYR A 54 -6.57 -7.45 -9.69
N ILE A 55 -6.17 -6.28 -10.23
CA ILE A 55 -6.66 -5.80 -11.54
C ILE A 55 -6.41 -6.88 -12.61
N GLY A 56 -5.19 -7.42 -12.66
CA GLY A 56 -4.81 -8.48 -13.59
C GLY A 56 -5.63 -9.75 -13.40
N ARG A 57 -5.90 -10.14 -12.14
CA ARG A 57 -6.73 -11.30 -11.80
C ARG A 57 -8.18 -11.15 -12.27
N GLU A 58 -8.79 -9.97 -12.11
CA GLU A 58 -10.14 -9.71 -12.62
C GLU A 58 -10.21 -9.85 -14.13
N TRP A 59 -9.21 -9.32 -14.83
CA TRP A 59 -9.08 -9.50 -16.28
C TRP A 59 -8.88 -10.97 -16.65
N GLU A 60 -7.95 -11.68 -16.01
CA GLU A 60 -7.64 -13.07 -16.32
C GLU A 60 -8.89 -13.94 -16.17
N LEU A 61 -9.62 -13.81 -15.05
CA LEU A 61 -10.84 -14.59 -14.84
C LEU A 61 -11.90 -14.28 -15.91
N SER A 62 -12.07 -13.00 -16.28
CA SER A 62 -13.01 -12.61 -17.34
C SER A 62 -12.65 -13.29 -18.67
N TYR A 63 -11.37 -13.37 -19.00
CA TYR A 63 -10.88 -14.04 -20.20
C TYR A 63 -11.13 -15.56 -20.15
N ARG A 64 -10.80 -16.22 -19.03
CA ARG A 64 -11.01 -17.68 -18.86
C ARG A 64 -12.48 -18.09 -18.98
N LEU A 65 -13.41 -17.20 -18.62
CA LEU A 65 -14.85 -17.44 -18.69
C LEU A 65 -15.50 -16.91 -19.98
N GLY A 66 -14.74 -16.32 -20.91
CA GLY A 66 -15.29 -15.71 -22.13
C GLY A 66 -16.19 -14.49 -21.87
N MET A 67 -16.01 -13.83 -20.73
CA MET A 67 -16.73 -12.61 -20.36
C MET A 67 -16.12 -11.39 -21.04
N ARG A 68 -16.87 -10.29 -21.08
CA ARG A 68 -16.32 -9.01 -21.55
C ARG A 68 -15.42 -8.38 -20.46
N PRO A 69 -14.24 -7.81 -20.78
CA PRO A 69 -13.16 -7.60 -19.81
C PRO A 69 -13.17 -6.23 -19.08
N TRP A 70 -14.30 -5.55 -18.88
CA TRP A 70 -14.29 -4.17 -18.34
C TRP A 70 -14.41 -4.04 -16.82
N ILE A 71 -14.56 -5.15 -16.09
CA ILE A 71 -14.58 -5.11 -14.62
C ILE A 71 -13.21 -4.60 -14.11
N SER A 72 -12.11 -5.18 -14.62
CA SER A 72 -10.75 -4.76 -14.28
C SER A 72 -10.50 -3.29 -14.64
N VAL A 73 -11.03 -2.82 -15.77
CA VAL A 73 -10.92 -1.42 -16.19
C VAL A 73 -11.63 -0.50 -15.20
N ALA A 74 -12.86 -0.82 -14.79
CA ALA A 74 -13.57 -0.04 -13.78
C ALA A 74 -12.82 -0.03 -12.43
N PHE A 75 -12.22 -1.16 -12.04
CA PHE A 75 -11.45 -1.28 -10.81
C PHE A 75 -10.14 -0.46 -10.82
N THR A 76 -9.63 -0.06 -11.99
CA THR A 76 -8.47 0.84 -12.03
C THR A 76 -8.73 2.22 -11.40
N ALA A 77 -9.98 2.70 -11.38
CA ALA A 77 -10.32 4.00 -10.78
C ALA A 77 -10.00 4.06 -9.26
N PRO A 78 -10.51 3.15 -8.40
CA PRO A 78 -10.14 3.15 -6.99
C PRO A 78 -8.66 2.82 -6.76
N VAL A 79 -8.02 1.97 -7.58
CA VAL A 79 -6.58 1.69 -7.45
C VAL A 79 -5.74 2.94 -7.76
N ALA A 80 -6.11 3.72 -8.78
CA ALA A 80 -5.46 4.99 -9.08
C ALA A 80 -5.63 6.00 -7.94
N ALA A 81 -6.82 6.10 -7.34
CA ALA A 81 -7.04 6.97 -6.19
C ALA A 81 -6.18 6.54 -4.97
N ALA A 82 -6.08 5.25 -4.69
CA ALA A 82 -5.22 4.72 -3.63
C ALA A 82 -3.73 5.01 -3.89
N ALA A 83 -3.27 4.78 -5.13
CA ALA A 83 -1.89 5.08 -5.52
C ALA A 83 -1.56 6.58 -5.42
N ALA A 84 -2.53 7.45 -5.76
CA ALA A 84 -2.36 8.88 -5.65
C ALA A 84 -2.08 9.33 -4.20
N VAL A 85 -2.87 8.83 -3.23
CA VAL A 85 -2.75 9.24 -1.83
C VAL A 85 -1.61 8.55 -1.07
N PHE A 86 -1.32 7.28 -1.37
CA PHE A 86 -0.33 6.51 -0.64
C PHE A 86 1.07 6.54 -1.24
N LEU A 87 1.22 6.93 -2.52
CA LEU A 87 2.50 6.84 -3.22
C LEU A 87 2.86 8.14 -3.95
N VAL A 88 1.98 8.66 -4.82
CA VAL A 88 2.29 9.86 -5.62
C VAL A 88 2.40 11.11 -4.74
N TYR A 89 1.46 11.32 -3.82
CA TYR A 89 1.48 12.49 -2.94
C TYR A 89 2.72 12.53 -2.04
N PRO A 90 3.12 11.45 -1.32
CA PRO A 90 4.37 11.45 -0.55
C PRO A 90 5.64 11.69 -1.36
N ILE A 91 5.72 11.27 -2.63
CA ILE A 91 6.89 11.54 -3.49
C ILE A 91 7.03 13.03 -3.83
N GLY A 92 5.90 13.75 -3.92
CA GLY A 92 5.88 15.16 -4.30
C GLY A 92 5.98 16.15 -3.14
N GLN A 93 6.05 15.69 -1.89
CA GLN A 93 6.24 16.53 -0.69
C GLN A 93 7.72 16.53 -0.28
#